data_AF-A0A9E2PJR7-F1
#
_entry.id   AF-A0A9E2PJR7-F1
#
_cell.length_a   1.000
_cell.length_b   1.000
_cell.length_c   1.000
_cell.angle_alpha   90.00
_cell.angle_beta   90.00
_cell.angle_gamma   90.00
#
_symmetry.space_group_name_H-M   'P 1'
#
loop_
_entity.id
_entity.type
_entity.pdbx_description
1 polymer ?
#
loop_
_entity_poly.entity_id
_entity_poly.type
_entity_poly.pdbx_seq_one_letter_code
_entity_poly.pdbx_strand_id
1 'polypeptide(L)' 'MFDIGGRWVWVKKLPYGNIKVFHRPNDYVRNIVQPLCQNRGFWNPKYNCWVVFDRFQDDVLSSLSQSGRILSH' A
#
# COMPACT_ATOMS: atom_id res chain seq x y z
N MET A 1 6.21 -7.05 3.24
CA MET A 1 6.71 -6.03 2.27
C MET A 1 6.41 -6.57 0.87
N PHE A 2 6.19 -5.71 -0.12
CA PHE A 2 5.90 -6.14 -1.49
C PHE A 2 6.96 -5.59 -2.44
N ASP A 3 7.38 -6.41 -3.40
CA ASP A 3 8.17 -5.98 -4.55
C ASP A 3 7.27 -5.86 -5.78
N ILE A 4 7.14 -4.64 -6.30
CA ILE A 4 6.36 -4.32 -7.50
C ILE A 4 7.33 -3.78 -8.55
N GLY A 5 7.70 -4.62 -9.52
CA GLY A 5 8.65 -4.25 -10.58
C GLY A 5 10.01 -3.80 -10.06
N GLY A 6 10.57 -4.46 -9.05
CA GLY A 6 11.86 -4.09 -8.45
C GLY A 6 11.81 -2.87 -7.54
N ARG A 7 10.61 -2.43 -7.14
CA ARG A 7 10.38 -1.31 -6.24
C ARG A 7 9.62 -1.77 -5.01
N TRP A 8 10.07 -1.33 -3.85
CA TRP A 8 9.47 -1.76 -2.59
C TRP A 8 8.23 -0.93 -2.24
N VAL A 9 7.19 -1.65 -1.85
CA VAL A 9 6.00 -1.12 -1.20
C VAL A 9 5.94 -1.66 0.22
N TRP A 10 6.00 -0.75 1.18
CA TRP A 10 5.97 -1.06 2.60
C TRP A 10 4.56 -0.93 3.12
N VAL A 11 4.10 -1.96 3.81
CA VAL A 11 2.82 -1.95 4.53
C VAL A 11 3.10 -2.11 6.01
N LYS A 12 2.48 -1.26 6.84
CA LYS A 12 2.60 -1.32 8.31
C LYS A 12 1.27 -0.99 8.95
N LYS A 13 0.91 -1.71 10.01
CA LYS A 13 -0.24 -1.36 10.86
C LYS A 13 -0.01 -0.04 11.59
N LEU A 14 -1.05 0.77 11.66
CA LEU A 14 -1.16 2.01 12.43
C LEU A 14 -1.95 1.73 13.72
N PRO A 15 -1.92 2.65 14.69
CA PRO A 15 -2.85 2.61 15.81
C PRO A 15 -4.30 2.53 15.31
N TYR A 16 -5.15 1.78 16.03
CA TYR A 16 -6.58 1.58 15.72
C TYR A 16 -6.90 0.77 14.44
N GLY A 17 -5.98 -0.09 13.98
CA GLY A 17 -6.25 -1.13 12.98
C GLY A 17 -5.98 -0.75 11.52
N ASN A 18 -5.98 0.54 11.19
CA ASN A 18 -5.65 1.01 9.84
C ASN A 18 -4.24 0.56 9.40
N ILE A 19 -3.99 0.50 8.10
CA ILE A 19 -2.63 0.29 7.57
C ILE A 19 -2.13 1.51 6.82
N LYS A 20 -0.81 1.71 6.86
CA LYS A 20 -0.13 2.60 5.93
C LYS A 20 0.46 1.79 4.78
N VAL A 21 0.27 2.26 3.55
CA VAL A 21 0.92 1.78 2.34
C VAL A 21 1.83 2.89 1.82
N PHE A 22 3.13 2.61 1.78
CA PHE A 22 4.15 3.58 1.40
C PHE A 22 5.03 3.02 0.29
N HIS A 23 5.45 3.89 -0.63
CA HIS A 23 6.50 3.60 -1.61
C HIS A 23 7.29 4.87 -1.90
N ARG A 24 8.52 4.75 -2.41
CA ARG A 24 9.28 5.92 -2.89
C ARG A 24 8.59 6.51 -4.13
N PRO A 25 8.73 7.83 -4.41
CA PRO A 25 8.15 8.46 -5.60
C PRO A 25 8.54 7.71 -6.87
N ASN A 26 7.53 7.15 -7.55
CA ASN A 26 7.70 6.39 -8.78
C ASN A 26 6.32 6.23 -9.44
N ASP A 27 6.18 6.67 -10.69
CA ASP A 27 4.87 6.66 -11.37
C ASP A 27 4.37 5.26 -11.68
N TYR A 28 5.26 4.31 -11.99
CA TYR A 28 4.88 2.92 -12.23
C TYR A 28 4.24 2.29 -10.98
N VAL A 29 4.90 2.41 -9.82
CA VAL A 29 4.35 1.92 -8.56
C VAL A 29 3.10 2.70 -8.17
N ARG A 30 3.07 4.02 -8.38
CA ARG A 30 1.90 4.85 -8.10
C ARG A 30 0.69 4.40 -8.91
N ASN A 31 0.84 4.14 -10.20
CA ASN A 31 -0.23 3.70 -11.08
C ASN A 31 -0.83 2.35 -10.67
N ILE A 32 -0.09 1.55 -9.90
CA ILE A 32 -0.56 0.30 -9.31
C ILE A 32 -1.17 0.56 -7.93
N VAL A 33 -0.45 1.23 -7.02
CA VAL A 33 -0.86 1.39 -5.61
C VAL A 33 -2.04 2.35 -5.43
N GLN A 34 -2.07 3.44 -6.18
CA GLN A 34 -3.13 4.45 -6.07
C GLN A 34 -4.54 3.86 -6.28
N PRO A 35 -4.85 3.16 -7.38
CA PRO A 35 -6.20 2.59 -7.57
C PRO A 35 -6.57 1.51 -6.55
N LEU A 36 -5.58 0.83 -5.95
CA LEU A 36 -5.83 -0.12 -4.86
C LEU A 36 -6.25 0.60 -3.56
N CYS A 37 -5.64 1.74 -3.26
CA CYS A 37 -5.93 2.49 -2.03
C CYS A 37 -7.08 3.48 -2.17
N GLN A 38 -7.33 3.99 -3.38
CA GLN A 38 -8.39 4.95 -3.66
C GLN A 38 -9.76 4.36 -3.30
N ASN A 39 -10.61 5.17 -2.68
CA ASN A 39 -11.92 4.80 -2.10
C ASN A 39 -11.86 3.79 -0.93
N ARG A 40 -10.68 3.28 -0.57
CA ARG A 40 -10.45 2.37 0.57
C ARG A 40 -9.69 3.04 1.72
N GLY A 41 -9.40 4.32 1.56
CA GLY A 41 -8.54 5.10 2.44
C GLY A 41 -8.36 6.52 1.93
N PHE A 42 -7.29 7.16 2.37
CA PHE A 42 -6.92 8.51 1.94
C PHE A 42 -5.40 8.68 1.79
N TRP A 43 -5.00 9.62 0.93
CA TRP A 43 -3.61 10.03 0.81
C TRP A 43 -3.24 10.96 1.97
N ASN A 44 -2.17 10.65 2.69
CA ASN A 44 -1.61 11.49 3.73
C ASN A 44 -0.38 12.25 3.19
N PRO A 45 -0.51 13.54 2.84
CA PRO A 45 0.57 14.30 2.23
C PRO A 45 1.74 14.59 3.18
N LYS A 46 1.52 14.55 4.50
CA LYS A 46 2.59 14.76 5.50
C LYS A 46 3.62 13.64 5.48
N TYR A 47 3.18 12.41 5.22
CA TYR A 47 4.04 11.22 5.24
C TYR A 47 4.21 10.57 3.86
N ASN A 48 3.63 11.17 2.81
CA ASN A 48 3.61 10.65 1.44
C ASN A 48 3.21 9.17 1.37
N CYS A 49 2.13 8.82 2.06
CA CYS A 49 1.62 7.45 2.10
C CYS A 49 0.10 7.40 2.01
N TRP A 50 -0.41 6.24 1.62
CA TRP A 50 -1.82 5.92 1.74
C TRP A 50 -2.12 5.40 3.13
N VAL A 51 -3.18 5.90 3.76
CA VAL A 51 -3.78 5.33 4.95
C VAL A 51 -5.03 4.59 4.51
N VAL A 52 -5.04 3.27 4.65
CA VAL A 52 -6.17 2.40 4.29
C VAL A 52 -6.91 2.03 5.56
N PHE A 53 -8.25 2.09 5.50
CA PHE A 53 -9.10 1.77 6.65
C PHE A 53 -9.05 0.27 6.96
N ASP A 54 -9.10 -0.07 8.24
CA ASP A 54 -9.05 -1.45 8.77
C ASP A 54 -9.94 -2.44 7.98
N ARG A 55 -11.20 -2.08 7.73
CA ARG A 55 -12.17 -2.91 6.99
C ARG A 55 -11.77 -3.28 5.56
N PHE A 56 -10.80 -2.58 4.97
CA PHE A 56 -10.29 -2.82 3.61
C PHE A 56 -8.87 -3.38 3.60
N GLN A 57 -8.28 -3.63 4.77
CA GLN A 57 -6.89 -4.08 4.88
C GLN A 57 -6.65 -5.34 4.05
N ASP A 58 -7.47 -6.36 4.23
CA ASP A 58 -7.24 -7.66 3.61
C ASP A 58 -7.44 -7.62 2.09
N ASP A 59 -8.41 -6.85 1.60
CA ASP A 59 -8.63 -6.60 0.17
C ASP A 59 -7.41 -5.93 -0.48
N VAL A 60 -6.86 -4.90 0.18
CA VAL A 60 -5.69 -4.18 -0.33
C VAL A 60 -4.44 -5.04 -0.26
N LEU A 61 -4.24 -5.81 0.81
CA LEU A 61 -3.10 -6.73 0.94
C LEU A 61 -3.15 -7.84 -0.11
N SER A 62 -4.33 -8.40 -0.37
CA SER A 62 -4.57 -9.40 -1.43
C SER A 62 -4.31 -8.80 -2.82
N SER A 63 -4.74 -7.57 -3.06
CA SER A 63 -4.49 -6.92 -4.35
C SER A 63 -3.00 -6.59 -4.57
N LEU A 64 -2.30 -6.21 -3.49
CA LEU A 64 -0.85 -5.96 -3.52
C LEU A 64 -0.06 -7.26 -3.77
N SER A 65 -0.49 -8.41 -3.23
CA SER A 65 0.14 -9.71 -3.48
C SER A 65 -0.11 -10.23 -4.89
N GLN A 66 -1.19 -9.81 -5.55
CA GLN A 66 -1.43 -10.09 -6.97
C GLN A 66 -0.60 -9.19 -7.88
N SER A 67 -0.33 -7.96 -7.44
CA SER A 67 0.41 -6.95 -8.22
C SER A 67 1.93 -7.10 -8.13
N GLY A 68 2.43 -7.91 -7.20
CA GLY A 68 3.85 -8.03 -6.92
C GLY A 68 4.19 -9.23 -6.05
N ARG A 69 5.49 -9.43 -5.81
CA ARG A 69 5.95 -10.55 -4.97
C ARG A 69 5.92 -10.14 -3.50
N ILE A 70 5.36 -10.99 -2.65
CA ILE A 70 5.51 -10.84 -1.20
C ILE A 70 6.96 -11.16 -0.85
N LEU A 71 7.60 -10.24 -0.15
CA LEU A 71 8.88 -10.48 0.49
C LEU A 71 8.60 -10.81 1.96
N SER A 72 8.64 -12.11 2.28
CA SER A 72 8.69 -12.64 3.63
C SER A 72 10.13 -12.56 4.14
N HIS A 73 10.32 -11.92 5.29
CA HIS A 73 11.50 -12.20 6.12
C HIS A 73 11.31 -13.58 6.76
#